data_AF-A0A7S4Q9H4-F1
#
_entry.id   AF-A0A7S4Q9H4-F1
#
_cell.length_a   1.000
_cell.length_b   1.000
_cell.length_c   1.000
_cell.angle_alpha   90.00
_cell.angle_beta   90.00
_cell.angle_gamma   90.00
#
_symmetry.space_group_name_H-M   'P 1'
#
loop_
_entity.id
_entity.type
_entity.pdbx_description
1 polymer ?
#
loop_
_entity_poly.entity_id
_entity_poly.type
_entity_poly.pdbx_seq_one_letter_code
_entity_poly.pdbx_strand_id
1 'polypeptide(L)'
;SERAVQAFHLLPLVRACVLSPCCLPPAEEAPPALAPLYRSGCADGEQYDAWCELLAESLRSRGAAVSSSRVAEMISVKRALLSASKPQLAGAAAAPGGRGAARRG
;
A
#
# COMPACT_ATOMS: atom_id res chain seq x y z
N SER A 1 -7.34 -7.74 2.60
CA SER A 1 -6.30 -6.72 2.32
C SER A 1 -5.01 -6.93 3.11
N GLU A 2 -5.06 -7.27 4.41
CA GLU A 2 -3.84 -7.45 5.24
C GLU A 2 -2.87 -8.51 4.71
N ARG A 3 -3.38 -9.68 4.29
CA ARG A 3 -2.53 -10.72 3.65
C ARG A 3 -1.80 -10.19 2.41
N ALA A 4 -2.44 -9.30 1.64
CA ALA A 4 -1.79 -8.68 0.48
C ALA A 4 -0.72 -7.68 0.90
N VAL A 5 -0.92 -6.91 1.98
CA VAL A 5 0.11 -6.05 2.59
C VAL A 5 1.29 -6.89 3.08
N GLN A 6 1.02 -8.01 3.74
CA GLN A 6 2.05 -8.93 4.22
C GLN A 6 2.83 -9.56 3.05
N ALA A 7 2.13 -10.10 2.04
CA ALA A 7 2.76 -10.67 0.86
C ALA A 7 3.58 -9.63 0.10
N PHE A 8 3.05 -8.43 -0.08
CA PHE A 8 3.77 -7.31 -0.69
C PHE A 8 5.08 -7.05 0.05
N HIS A 9 5.08 -7.00 1.37
CA HIS A 9 6.30 -6.80 2.14
C HIS A 9 7.30 -7.97 1.99
N LEU A 10 6.84 -9.20 2.17
CA LEU A 10 7.68 -10.41 2.21
C LEU A 10 8.27 -10.79 0.84
N LEU A 11 7.56 -10.53 -0.27
CA LEU A 11 8.00 -10.94 -1.60
C LEU A 11 8.95 -9.89 -2.20
N PRO A 12 10.26 -10.17 -2.34
CA PRO A 12 11.24 -9.16 -2.73
C PRO A 12 11.05 -8.64 -4.15
N LEU A 13 10.51 -9.49 -5.05
CA LEU A 13 10.30 -9.14 -6.46
C LEU A 13 9.05 -8.29 -6.71
N VAL A 14 8.11 -8.23 -5.76
CA VAL A 14 6.91 -7.39 -5.91
C VAL A 14 7.28 -5.94 -5.66
N ARG A 15 7.12 -5.10 -6.69
CA ARG A 15 7.52 -3.69 -6.66
C ARG A 15 6.40 -2.72 -6.32
N ALA A 16 5.17 -3.08 -6.66
CA ALA A 16 3.99 -2.28 -6.40
C ALA A 16 2.85 -3.15 -5.88
N CYS A 17 1.96 -2.54 -5.10
CA CYS A 17 0.74 -3.14 -4.60
C CYS A 17 -0.38 -2.12 -4.76
N VAL A 18 -1.46 -2.52 -5.42
CA VAL A 18 -2.68 -1.72 -5.53
C VAL A 18 -3.79 -2.46 -4.80
N LEU A 19 -4.44 -1.79 -3.85
CA LEU A 19 -5.51 -2.34 -3.05
C LEU A 19 -6.76 -1.47 -3.18
N SER A 20 -7.89 -2.13 -3.40
CA SER A 20 -9.22 -1.55 -3.19
C SER A 20 -9.89 -2.36 -2.07
N PRO A 21 -9.78 -1.93 -0.80
CA PRO A 21 -10.33 -2.69 0.32
C PRO A 21 -11.86 -2.81 0.19
N CYS A 22 -12.33 -4.00 -0.14
CA CYS A 22 -13.75 -4.27 -0.40
C CYS A 22 -14.50 -4.86 0.80
N CYS A 23 -13.78 -5.23 1.87
CA CYS A 23 -14.34 -5.81 3.10
C CYS A 23 -13.68 -5.18 4.33
N LEU A 24 -14.50 -4.93 5.33
CA LEU A 24 -14.07 -4.67 6.70
C LEU A 24 -13.82 -5.99 7.43
N PRO A 25 -12.86 -6.06 8.36
CA PRO A 25 -12.78 -7.21 9.26
C PRO A 25 -14.06 -7.29 10.12
N PRO A 26 -14.48 -8.48 10.55
CA PRO A 26 -15.57 -8.61 11.53
C PRO A 26 -15.16 -7.98 12.87
N ALA A 27 -16.13 -7.57 13.69
CA ALA A 27 -15.87 -6.79 14.90
C ALA A 27 -14.94 -7.50 15.90
N GLU A 28 -15.06 -8.82 16.00
CA GLU A 28 -14.25 -9.70 16.84
C GLU A 28 -12.79 -9.84 16.39
N GLU A 29 -12.50 -9.59 15.10
CA GLU A 29 -11.16 -9.65 14.52
C GLU A 29 -10.62 -8.26 14.17
N ALA A 30 -11.41 -7.20 14.40
CA ALA A 30 -11.02 -5.84 14.09
C ALA A 30 -9.76 -5.45 14.91
N PRO A 31 -8.77 -4.81 14.28
CA PRO A 31 -7.61 -4.30 15.00
C PRO A 31 -8.05 -3.42 16.19
N PRO A 32 -7.31 -3.44 17.32
CA PRO A 32 -7.68 -2.66 18.52
C PRO A 32 -7.92 -1.17 18.24
N ALA A 33 -7.19 -0.60 17.27
CA ALA A 33 -7.36 0.78 16.83
C ALA A 33 -8.72 1.08 16.17
N LEU A 34 -9.36 0.07 15.56
CA LEU A 34 -10.67 0.22 14.91
C LEU A 34 -11.83 -0.24 15.78
N ALA A 35 -11.57 -1.04 16.81
CA ALA A 35 -12.58 -1.59 17.71
C ALA A 35 -13.59 -0.57 18.29
N PRO A 36 -13.24 0.71 18.55
CA PRO A 36 -14.22 1.73 18.95
C PRO A 36 -15.30 2.00 17.88
N LEU A 37 -14.93 2.00 16.60
CA LEU A 37 -15.82 2.33 15.47
C LEU A 37 -16.89 1.25 15.24
N TYR A 38 -16.59 0.00 15.59
CA TYR A 38 -17.54 -1.11 15.51
C TYR A 38 -18.57 -1.08 16.64
N ARG A 39 -18.22 -0.53 17.81
CA ARG A 39 -19.08 -0.53 19.01
C ARG A 39 -20.02 0.67 19.09
N SER A 40 -19.68 1.77 18.43
CA SER A 40 -20.44 3.02 18.45
C SER A 40 -21.57 3.09 17.43
N GLY A 41 -21.71 2.10 16.54
CA GLY A 41 -22.62 2.19 15.40
C GLY A 41 -22.20 3.26 14.38
N CYS A 42 -20.90 3.58 14.30
CA CYS A 42 -20.36 4.48 13.27
C CYS A 42 -20.76 4.01 11.87
N ALA A 43 -20.95 4.97 10.96
CA ALA A 43 -21.32 4.68 9.59
C ALA A 43 -20.22 3.84 8.89
N ASP A 44 -20.63 2.90 8.05
CA ASP A 44 -19.72 2.03 7.28
C ASP A 44 -18.63 2.83 6.56
N GLY A 45 -18.95 4.02 6.04
CA GLY A 45 -17.98 4.89 5.38
C GLY A 45 -16.81 5.28 6.28
N GLU A 46 -17.07 5.63 7.54
CA GLU A 46 -16.02 5.98 8.52
C GLU A 46 -15.17 4.76 8.87
N GLN A 47 -15.81 3.60 9.03
CA GLN A 47 -15.10 2.34 9.27
C GLN A 47 -14.18 1.99 8.10
N TYR A 48 -14.66 2.13 6.85
CA TYR A 48 -13.87 1.91 5.64
C TYR A 48 -12.72 2.90 5.51
N ASP A 49 -12.95 4.18 5.78
CA ASP A 49 -11.89 5.19 5.76
C ASP A 49 -10.79 4.85 6.78
N ALA A 50 -11.17 4.56 8.03
CA ALA A 50 -10.23 4.21 9.08
C ALA A 50 -9.47 2.91 8.78
N TRP A 51 -10.14 1.92 8.20
CA TRP A 51 -9.51 0.69 7.74
C TRP A 51 -8.48 0.93 6.63
N CYS A 52 -8.79 1.80 5.66
CA CYS A 52 -7.88 2.14 4.59
C CYS A 52 -6.64 2.88 5.11
N GLU A 53 -6.81 3.79 6.07
CA GLU A 53 -5.68 4.48 6.70
C GLU A 53 -4.80 3.52 7.49
N LEU A 54 -5.38 2.55 8.22
CA LEU A 54 -4.61 1.53 8.94
C LEU A 54 -3.78 0.67 7.98
N LEU A 55 -4.36 0.25 6.86
CA LEU A 55 -3.62 -0.50 5.83
C LEU A 55 -2.51 0.35 5.19
N ALA A 56 -2.78 1.63 4.92
CA ALA A 56 -1.78 2.56 4.41
C ALA A 56 -0.62 2.72 5.40
N GLU A 57 -0.90 2.85 6.69
CA GLU A 57 0.11 2.96 7.73
C GLU A 57 0.91 1.66 7.89
N SER A 58 0.26 0.50 7.78
CA SER A 58 0.97 -0.79 7.76
C SER A 58 1.89 -0.91 6.53
N LEU A 59 1.57 -0.27 5.40
CA LEU A 59 2.45 -0.25 4.23
C LEU A 59 3.62 0.72 4.45
N ARG A 60 3.37 1.92 4.99
CA ARG A 60 4.38 2.94 5.27
C ARG A 60 5.41 2.48 6.30
N SER A 61 4.96 1.93 7.43
CA SER A 61 5.82 1.39 8.50
C SER A 61 6.75 0.28 8.02
N ARG A 62 6.41 -0.37 6.90
CA ARG A 62 7.21 -1.41 6.23
C ARG A 62 8.12 -0.86 5.12
N GLY A 63 8.25 0.47 5.04
CA GLY A 63 9.15 1.17 4.12
C GLY A 63 8.58 1.41 2.72
N ALA A 64 7.27 1.23 2.50
CA ALA A 64 6.66 1.53 1.22
C ALA A 64 6.30 3.01 1.09
N ALA A 65 6.44 3.57 -0.12
CA ALA A 65 5.80 4.83 -0.47
C ALA A 65 4.33 4.55 -0.79
N VAL A 66 3.41 5.29 -0.17
CA VAL A 66 1.96 5.01 -0.26
C VAL A 66 1.21 6.27 -0.70
N SER A 67 0.34 6.11 -1.69
CA SER A 67 -0.67 7.07 -2.11
C SER A 67 -2.06 6.49 -1.85
N SER A 68 -2.96 7.32 -1.33
CA SER A 68 -4.36 7.00 -1.09
C SER A 68 -5.21 7.97 -1.90
N SER A 69 -6.20 7.46 -2.64
CA SER A 69 -7.15 8.29 -3.36
C SER A 69 -8.57 7.77 -3.19
N ARG A 70 -9.54 8.67 -3.33
CA ARG A 70 -10.97 8.33 -3.42
C ARG A 70 -11.39 8.40 -4.88
N VAL A 71 -11.97 7.32 -5.38
CA VAL A 71 -12.51 7.25 -6.75
C VAL A 71 -13.89 7.94 -6.76
N ALA A 72 -13.96 9.12 -7.37
CA ALA A 72 -15.16 9.98 -7.32
C ALA A 72 -16.35 9.34 -8.06
N GLU A 73 -16.08 8.57 -9.10
CA GLU A 73 -17.04 7.92 -9.96
C GLU A 73 -17.65 6.66 -9.32
N MET A 74 -17.09 6.21 -8.19
CA MET A 74 -17.60 5.02 -7.50
C MET A 74 -18.64 5.40 -6.44
N ILE A 75 -19.88 4.96 -6.67
CA ILE A 75 -21.07 5.24 -5.83
C ILE A 75 -21.03 4.47 -4.48
N SER A 76 -19.99 3.68 -4.24
CA SER A 76 -19.84 2.86 -3.04
C SER A 76 -19.08 3.59 -1.94
N VAL A 77 -19.38 3.30 -0.67
CA VAL A 77 -18.56 3.71 0.48
C VAL A 77 -17.13 3.14 0.40
N LYS A 78 -16.95 2.06 -0.37
CA LYS A 78 -15.69 1.33 -0.58
C LYS A 78 -14.78 1.99 -1.63
N ARG A 79 -14.77 3.33 -1.68
CA ARG A 79 -14.17 4.14 -2.76
C ARG A 79 -12.71 4.49 -2.62
N ALA A 80 -12.07 4.00 -1.58
CA ALA A 80 -10.65 4.19 -1.39
C ALA A 80 -9.84 3.22 -2.28
N LEU A 81 -8.77 3.75 -2.85
CA LEU A 81 -7.74 3.00 -3.55
C LEU A 81 -6.39 3.35 -2.93
N LEU A 82 -5.65 2.32 -2.53
CA LEU A 82 -4.30 2.45 -2.00
C LEU A 82 -3.32 1.95 -3.05
N SER A 83 -2.33 2.78 -3.36
CA SER A 83 -1.21 2.41 -4.22
C SER A 83 0.07 2.50 -3.40
N ALA A 84 0.82 1.41 -3.32
CA ALA A 84 2.08 1.35 -2.60
C ALA A 84 3.22 0.87 -3.51
N SER A 85 4.41 1.41 -3.32
CA SER A 85 5.61 1.01 -4.05
C SER A 85 6.80 0.84 -3.11
N LYS A 86 7.65 -0.15 -3.39
CA LYS A 86 8.92 -0.32 -2.68
C LYS A 86 9.96 0.65 -3.25
N PRO A 87 10.81 1.25 -2.41
CA PRO A 87 11.91 2.10 -2.88
C PRO A 87 12.79 1.34 -3.87
N GLN A 88 13.33 2.04 -4.86
CA GLN A 88 14.31 1.46 -5.78
C GLN A 88 15.45 0.86 -4.95
N LEU A 89 15.77 -0.41 -5.21
CA LEU A 89 16.98 -1.01 -4.68
C LEU A 89 18.12 -0.13 -5.18
N ALA A 90 18.88 0.47 -4.27
CA ALA A 90 20.07 1.23 -4.63
C ALA A 90 20.99 0.29 -5.41
N GLY A 91 21.06 0.52 -6.73
CA GLY A 91 21.93 -0.09 -7.73
C GLY A 91 22.42 -1.52 -7.51
N ALA A 92 22.03 -2.43 -8.41
CA ALA A 92 23.08 -3.17 -9.10
C ALA A 92 23.99 -2.10 -9.72
N ALA A 93 25.11 -1.81 -9.06
CA ALA A 93 26.07 -0.83 -9.54
C ALA A 93 26.41 -1.19 -11.00
N ALA A 94 26.14 -0.27 -11.92
CA ALA A 94 26.62 -0.38 -13.28
C ALA A 94 28.15 -0.51 -13.20
N ALA A 95 28.67 -1.68 -13.57
CA ALA A 95 30.08 -1.94 -13.59
C ALA A 95 30.79 -0.88 -14.46
N PRO A 96 31.87 -0.22 -13.98
CA PRO A 96 32.63 0.70 -14.80
C PRO A 96 33.50 -0.11 -15.76
N GLY A 97 33.05 -0.31 -16.99
CA GLY A 97 33.79 -1.09 -17.98
C GLY A 97 33.46 -0.70 -19.40
N GLY A 98 34.25 0.21 -19.99
CA GLY A 98 34.16 0.52 -21.41
C GLY A 98 34.78 1.86 -21.79
N ARG A 99 36.07 2.06 -21.54
CA ARG A 99 36.83 3.12 -22.24
C ARG A 99 36.92 2.73 -23.72
N GLY A 100 35.95 3.20 -24.52
CA GLY A 100 36.04 3.20 -25.98
C GLY A 100 36.95 4.34 -26.42
N ALA A 101 38.17 4.00 -26.84
CA ALA A 101 39.12 4.92 -27.43
C ALA A 101 38.56 5.53 -28.73
N ALA A 102 38.28 6.83 -28.73
CA ALA A 102 38.06 7.58 -29.96
C ALA A 102 39.43 7.79 -30.63
N ARG A 103 39.71 7.02 -31.68
CA ARG A 103 40.83 7.25 -32.61
C ARG A 103 40.59 8.57 -33.34
N ARG A 104 41.62 9.44 -33.33
CA ARG A 104 41.79 10.49 -34.33
C ARG A 104 42.25 9.85 -35.64
N GLY A 105 41.69 10.29 -36.75
CA GLY A 105 42.05 9.96 -38.12
C GLY A 105 41.22 10.80 -39.06
#